data_AF-A0A957QPY2-F1
#
_entry.id   AF-A0A957QPY2-F1
#
_cell.length_a   1.000
_cell.length_b   1.000
_cell.length_c   1.000
_cell.angle_alpha   90.00
_cell.angle_beta   90.00
_cell.angle_gamma   90.00
#
_symmetry.space_group_name_H-M   'P 1'
#
loop_
_entity.id
_entity.type
_entity.pdbx_description
1 polymer ?
#
loop_
_entity_poly.entity_id
_entity_poly.type
_entity_poly.pdbx_seq_one_letter_code
_entity_poly.pdbx_strand_id
1 'polypeptide(L)'
;MKKTTILLLIITLILAACGEDEAPDLTATTGSVAVPTEAAAAVVPTDTPAAAATATLAPPPTLAAPPTLTPVLPDPTATTAPIEAINLVTLADFGTDRNPLTGLIVDDPANLQRRPLAIKISNSPPSYVRPQSGLMDADMVWEHITEGLITRFTMIVYGSTPPNVGPIRSARLIDLELPAMFDAALVYSGASVGVSRKLTSSDFASRIYYSWYPGYYRTGENKPYEHTLYGRPEEFWAGLEERDLNTPPNFATNMQFSSLPPEGGEPATGVTIDYQWEMMEWQYDPETNRYFRWSGGEPHFDANYNVQVNVANVIIVFANHAEDANICEEARDGVCRALSVQPQIWDQGPLMILRDGQVYEGGWRRANRGDMLTFYDHAGHPIPLQLGNSWVQVVPTFFNNPVNVTN
;
A
#
# COMPACT_ATOMS: atom_id res chain seq x y z
N MET A 1 -9.92 43.33 -54.31
CA MET A 1 -8.74 42.48 -54.55
C MET A 1 -7.69 42.72 -53.47
N LYS A 2 -7.64 41.88 -52.44
CA LYS A 2 -6.46 41.67 -51.57
C LYS A 2 -6.59 40.24 -51.05
N LYS A 3 -5.57 39.43 -51.33
CA LYS A 3 -5.57 37.96 -51.26
C LYS A 3 -5.40 37.46 -49.84
N THR A 4 -6.23 36.48 -49.50
CA THR A 4 -6.11 35.52 -48.40
C THR A 4 -4.82 34.71 -48.51
N THR A 5 -4.13 34.44 -47.41
CA THR A 5 -3.26 33.26 -47.30
C THR A 5 -3.28 32.74 -45.87
N ILE A 6 -3.79 31.53 -45.74
CA ILE A 6 -3.90 30.70 -44.53
C ILE A 6 -2.52 30.06 -44.29
N LEU A 7 -2.00 30.17 -43.06
CA LEU A 7 -0.78 29.49 -42.65
C LEU A 7 -1.15 28.15 -41.99
N LEU A 8 -0.89 27.05 -42.70
CA LEU A 8 -1.01 25.68 -42.23
C LEU A 8 0.31 25.29 -41.55
N LEU A 9 0.30 25.03 -40.24
CA LEU A 9 1.48 24.56 -39.51
C LEU A 9 1.52 23.02 -39.57
N ILE A 10 2.33 22.47 -40.48
CA ILE A 10 2.68 21.05 -40.55
C ILE A 10 3.92 20.86 -39.68
N ILE A 11 3.82 20.08 -38.60
CA ILE A 11 4.95 19.64 -37.80
C ILE A 11 5.40 18.29 -38.35
N THR A 12 6.53 18.29 -39.07
CA THR A 12 7.20 17.11 -39.58
C THR A 12 8.10 16.48 -38.50
N LEU A 13 7.89 15.19 -38.30
CA LEU A 13 8.68 14.27 -37.48
C LEU A 13 10.06 14.04 -38.14
N ILE A 14 11.16 14.15 -37.38
CA ILE A 14 12.50 13.74 -37.86
C ILE A 14 12.79 12.33 -37.37
N LEU A 15 12.73 11.36 -38.29
CA LEU A 15 13.42 10.08 -38.21
C LEU A 15 14.81 10.26 -38.83
N ALA A 16 15.85 9.78 -38.16
CA ALA A 16 17.20 9.66 -38.73
C ALA A 16 17.57 8.17 -38.78
N ALA A 17 17.67 7.63 -40.00
CA ALA A 17 18.27 6.34 -40.31
C ALA A 17 18.88 6.37 -41.73
N CYS A 18 19.93 5.55 -41.92
CA CYS A 18 20.71 5.18 -43.12
C CYS A 18 21.88 6.11 -43.49
N GLY A 19 23.09 5.66 -43.86
CA GLY A 19 23.69 4.33 -44.11
C GLY A 19 25.23 4.49 -44.23
N GLU A 20 26.02 3.51 -43.80
CA GLU A 20 26.84 2.56 -44.61
C GLU A 20 28.10 3.17 -45.29
N ASP A 21 29.29 2.67 -44.91
CA ASP A 21 30.17 1.98 -45.87
C ASP A 21 31.35 1.21 -45.23
N GLU A 22 31.58 0.04 -45.82
CA GLU A 22 32.77 -0.83 -45.94
C GLU A 22 33.33 -1.67 -44.76
N ALA A 23 33.33 -2.99 -45.02
CA ALA A 23 33.97 -4.07 -44.28
C ALA A 23 35.45 -4.26 -44.68
N PRO A 24 36.24 -4.98 -43.86
CA PRO A 24 37.06 -6.03 -44.45
C PRO A 24 37.04 -7.37 -43.70
N ASP A 25 36.84 -8.40 -44.51
CA ASP A 25 37.48 -9.72 -44.58
C ASP A 25 38.05 -10.37 -43.30
N LEU A 26 37.47 -11.52 -42.94
CA LEU A 26 37.93 -12.42 -41.89
C LEU A 26 38.85 -13.49 -42.48
N THR A 27 40.14 -13.41 -42.16
CA THR A 27 41.05 -14.57 -42.25
C THR A 27 41.57 -14.94 -40.86
N ALA A 28 41.55 -16.24 -40.60
CA ALA A 28 41.83 -16.86 -39.31
C ALA A 28 43.31 -16.75 -38.91
N THR A 29 43.56 -16.53 -37.62
CA THR A 29 44.83 -16.94 -37.00
C THR A 29 44.60 -17.32 -35.54
N THR A 30 44.98 -18.54 -35.20
CA THR A 30 44.99 -19.13 -33.87
C THR A 30 46.07 -18.49 -33.00
N GLY A 31 45.69 -17.97 -31.83
CA GLY A 31 46.60 -17.39 -30.86
C GLY A 31 46.14 -17.64 -29.43
N SER A 32 46.75 -18.64 -28.78
CA SER A 32 46.64 -18.91 -27.35
C SER A 32 47.32 -17.79 -26.57
N VAL A 33 46.60 -17.15 -25.63
CA VAL A 33 47.17 -16.14 -24.73
C VAL A 33 47.57 -16.82 -23.42
N ALA A 34 48.87 -16.73 -23.13
CA ALA A 34 49.52 -17.24 -21.95
C ALA A 34 49.22 -16.43 -20.69
N VAL A 35 49.15 -17.14 -19.57
CA VAL A 35 49.05 -16.65 -18.18
C VAL A 35 50.30 -15.82 -17.82
N PRO A 36 50.17 -14.62 -17.21
CA PRO A 36 51.32 -13.91 -16.69
C PRO A 36 51.73 -14.46 -15.32
N THR A 37 53.02 -14.83 -15.23
CA THR A 37 53.73 -15.23 -14.01
C THR A 37 54.05 -13.99 -13.16
N GLU A 38 53.69 -14.03 -11.88
CA GLU A 38 53.98 -13.01 -10.88
C GLU A 38 55.47 -13.00 -10.52
N ALA A 39 56.11 -11.84 -10.67
CA ALA A 39 57.52 -11.62 -10.35
C ALA A 39 57.68 -11.09 -8.92
N ALA A 40 58.62 -11.69 -8.19
CA ALA A 40 58.97 -11.36 -6.81
C ALA A 40 59.48 -9.92 -6.64
N ALA A 41 58.97 -9.23 -5.61
CA ALA A 41 59.51 -7.99 -5.08
C ALA A 41 60.09 -8.19 -3.67
N ALA A 42 61.19 -7.49 -3.41
CA ALA A 42 62.14 -7.71 -2.33
C ALA A 42 61.64 -7.29 -0.92
N VAL A 43 62.12 -8.02 0.09
CA VAL A 43 61.88 -7.81 1.51
C VAL A 43 62.71 -6.64 2.05
N VAL A 44 62.04 -5.66 2.67
CA VAL A 44 62.67 -4.61 3.50
C VAL A 44 62.50 -5.01 4.97
N PRO A 45 63.54 -4.97 5.82
CA PRO A 45 63.40 -5.31 7.23
C PRO A 45 62.69 -4.17 7.97
N THR A 46 61.65 -4.50 8.73
CA THR A 46 60.97 -3.55 9.63
C THR A 46 61.24 -3.99 11.06
N ASP A 47 61.73 -3.05 11.88
CA ASP A 47 62.11 -3.25 13.28
C ASP A 47 60.92 -3.72 14.13
N THR A 48 61.15 -4.82 14.85
CA THR A 48 60.24 -5.38 15.86
C THR A 48 60.28 -4.55 17.14
N PRO A 49 59.17 -3.94 17.61
CA PRO A 49 59.11 -3.37 18.94
C PRO A 49 58.96 -4.50 19.98
N ALA A 50 59.72 -4.41 21.06
CA ALA A 50 59.66 -5.31 22.20
C ALA A 50 58.29 -5.28 22.89
N ALA A 51 57.83 -6.46 23.32
CA ALA A 51 56.56 -6.66 24.01
C ALA A 51 56.47 -5.87 25.32
N ALA A 52 55.52 -4.94 25.39
CA ALA A 52 55.11 -4.31 26.64
C ALA A 52 54.21 -5.27 27.41
N ALA A 53 54.50 -5.46 28.69
CA ALA A 53 53.74 -6.30 29.60
C ALA A 53 52.28 -5.82 29.73
N THR A 54 51.34 -6.72 29.50
CA THR A 54 49.90 -6.48 29.65
C THR A 54 49.57 -6.27 31.14
N ALA A 55 49.15 -5.06 31.50
CA ALA A 55 48.58 -4.79 32.81
C ALA A 55 47.22 -5.49 32.93
N THR A 56 47.09 -6.37 33.94
CA THR A 56 45.81 -6.99 34.30
C THR A 56 44.89 -5.93 34.88
N LEU A 57 43.76 -5.65 34.22
CA LEU A 57 42.74 -4.76 34.75
C LEU A 57 42.04 -5.40 35.95
N ALA A 58 41.78 -4.60 36.99
CA ALA A 58 40.99 -5.01 38.14
C ALA A 58 39.54 -5.34 37.72
N PRO A 59 38.89 -6.33 38.37
CA PRO A 59 37.50 -6.66 38.08
C PRO A 59 36.58 -5.46 38.36
N PRO A 60 35.50 -5.29 37.59
CA PRO A 60 34.57 -4.19 37.77
C PRO A 60 33.84 -4.31 39.12
N PRO A 61 33.46 -3.18 39.75
CA PRO A 61 32.72 -3.18 41.00
C PRO A 61 31.37 -3.87 40.81
N THR A 62 31.00 -4.73 41.76
CA THR A 62 29.70 -5.40 41.82
C THR A 62 28.61 -4.37 42.04
N LEU A 63 27.72 -4.19 41.05
CA LEU A 63 26.52 -3.36 41.20
C LEU A 63 25.58 -4.01 42.22
N ALA A 64 25.08 -3.21 43.17
CA ALA A 64 24.06 -3.64 44.12
C ALA A 64 22.77 -4.01 43.38
N ALA A 65 22.14 -5.12 43.80
CA ALA A 65 20.88 -5.57 43.21
C ALA A 65 19.79 -4.49 43.31
N PRO A 66 18.98 -4.27 42.26
CA PRO A 66 17.87 -3.33 42.31
C PRO A 66 16.86 -3.75 43.40
N PRO A 67 16.15 -2.80 44.03
CA PRO A 67 15.13 -3.13 45.01
C PRO A 67 14.05 -3.98 44.35
N THR A 68 13.78 -5.14 44.95
CA THR A 68 12.67 -6.01 44.54
C THR A 68 11.36 -5.27 44.80
N LEU A 69 10.73 -4.74 43.73
CA LEU A 69 9.37 -4.24 43.81
C LEU A 69 8.45 -5.43 44.09
N THR A 70 7.84 -5.44 45.27
CA THR A 70 6.78 -6.39 45.58
C THR A 70 5.61 -6.10 44.63
N PRO A 71 5.12 -7.07 43.85
CA PRO A 71 3.94 -6.86 43.02
C PRO A 71 2.77 -6.53 43.94
N VAL A 72 2.19 -5.34 43.79
CA VAL A 72 0.87 -5.06 44.34
C VAL A 72 -0.10 -5.86 43.48
N LEU A 73 -0.65 -6.95 44.03
CA LEU A 73 -1.75 -7.66 43.36
C LEU A 73 -2.89 -6.66 43.14
N PRO A 74 -3.46 -6.57 41.92
CA PRO A 74 -4.66 -5.78 41.71
C PRO A 74 -5.78 -6.31 42.61
N ASP A 75 -6.53 -5.39 43.21
CA ASP A 75 -7.71 -5.70 44.00
C ASP A 75 -8.71 -6.50 43.12
N PRO A 76 -9.06 -7.75 43.47
CA PRO A 76 -9.96 -8.59 42.68
C PRO A 76 -11.41 -8.07 42.65
N THR A 77 -11.68 -6.93 43.28
CA THR A 77 -13.02 -6.36 43.44
C THR A 77 -13.29 -5.12 42.57
N ALA A 78 -12.38 -4.74 41.67
CA ALA A 78 -12.68 -3.73 40.66
C ALA A 78 -13.70 -4.30 39.66
N THR A 79 -14.99 -4.16 39.99
CA THR A 79 -16.09 -4.38 39.04
C THR A 79 -15.93 -3.34 37.93
N THR A 80 -15.37 -3.76 36.80
CA THR A 80 -15.37 -3.00 35.55
C THR A 80 -16.82 -2.71 35.20
N ALA A 81 -17.19 -1.42 35.17
CA ALA A 81 -18.45 -1.01 34.58
C ALA A 81 -18.55 -1.58 33.16
N PRO A 82 -19.72 -2.06 32.71
CA PRO A 82 -19.87 -2.52 31.33
C PRO A 82 -19.44 -1.41 30.38
N ILE A 83 -18.45 -1.67 29.55
CA ILE A 83 -18.09 -0.77 28.45
C ILE A 83 -19.34 -0.65 27.58
N GLU A 84 -19.89 0.55 27.46
CA GLU A 84 -21.06 0.78 26.62
C GLU A 84 -20.72 0.42 25.17
N ALA A 85 -21.54 -0.43 24.57
CA ALA A 85 -21.33 -0.88 23.21
C ALA A 85 -21.54 0.29 22.23
N ILE A 86 -20.55 0.57 21.40
CA ILE A 86 -20.62 1.57 20.34
C ILE A 86 -21.12 0.88 19.08
N ASN A 87 -22.19 1.41 18.47
CA ASN A 87 -22.69 0.99 17.17
C ASN A 87 -22.84 2.22 16.27
N LEU A 88 -22.14 2.23 15.13
CA LEU A 88 -22.12 3.34 14.17
C LEU A 88 -22.72 2.84 12.86
N VAL A 89 -23.95 3.24 12.56
CA VAL A 89 -24.74 2.69 11.44
C VAL A 89 -25.07 3.75 10.41
N THR A 90 -25.22 5.00 10.83
CA THR A 90 -25.57 6.15 10.01
C THR A 90 -24.50 7.22 10.11
N LEU A 91 -24.45 8.14 9.12
CA LEU A 91 -23.52 9.27 9.16
C LEU A 91 -23.64 10.12 10.43
N ALA A 92 -24.82 10.21 11.04
CA ALA A 92 -25.04 10.98 12.27
C ALA A 92 -24.33 10.37 13.48
N ASP A 93 -24.14 9.05 13.51
CA ASP A 93 -23.53 8.34 14.64
C ASP A 93 -22.03 8.67 14.79
N PHE A 94 -21.38 9.09 13.70
CA PHE A 94 -19.97 9.49 13.70
C PHE A 94 -19.75 10.89 14.30
N GLY A 95 -20.81 11.70 14.43
CA GLY A 95 -20.69 13.05 14.95
C GLY A 95 -19.70 13.90 14.14
N THR A 96 -18.93 14.74 14.83
CA THR A 96 -17.95 15.66 14.21
C THR A 96 -16.50 15.28 14.50
N ASP A 97 -16.27 14.25 15.31
CA ASP A 97 -14.96 13.87 15.86
C ASP A 97 -14.60 12.40 15.62
N ARG A 98 -15.49 11.58 15.02
CA ARG A 98 -15.15 10.22 14.61
C ARG A 98 -14.87 10.14 13.12
N ASN A 99 -13.81 9.42 12.77
CA ASN A 99 -13.51 9.10 11.39
C ASN A 99 -14.52 8.07 10.84
N PRO A 100 -15.30 8.40 9.81
CA PRO A 100 -16.29 7.49 9.22
C PRO A 100 -15.69 6.27 8.50
N LEU A 101 -14.38 6.23 8.31
CA LEU A 101 -13.67 5.09 7.70
C LEU A 101 -13.13 4.09 8.73
N THR A 102 -13.14 4.43 10.02
CA THR A 102 -12.60 3.58 11.10
C THR A 102 -13.50 3.50 12.34
N GLY A 103 -14.43 4.44 12.52
CA GLY A 103 -15.25 4.59 13.72
C GLY A 103 -14.51 5.14 14.95
N LEU A 104 -13.20 5.37 14.86
CA LEU A 104 -12.38 5.91 15.94
C LEU A 104 -12.56 7.43 16.06
N ILE A 105 -12.47 7.93 17.30
CA ILE A 105 -12.29 9.37 17.55
C ILE A 105 -10.92 9.77 17.02
N VAL A 106 -10.85 10.86 16.26
CA VAL A 106 -9.57 11.41 15.79
C VAL A 106 -8.93 12.30 16.84
N ASP A 107 -7.60 12.35 16.87
CA ASP A 107 -6.86 13.24 17.77
C ASP A 107 -7.14 14.73 17.47
N ASP A 108 -7.30 15.06 16.19
CA ASP A 108 -7.66 16.41 15.72
C ASP A 108 -8.89 16.35 14.79
N PRO A 109 -10.08 16.78 15.26
CA PRO A 109 -11.28 16.87 14.43
C PRO A 109 -11.15 17.74 13.18
N ALA A 110 -10.17 18.66 13.12
CA ALA A 110 -9.89 19.44 11.91
C ALA A 110 -9.44 18.54 10.74
N ASN A 111 -8.84 17.38 11.02
CA ASN A 111 -8.52 16.40 9.98
C ASN A 111 -9.77 15.87 9.26
N LEU A 112 -10.94 15.94 9.88
CA LEU A 112 -12.21 15.55 9.25
C LEU A 112 -12.81 16.67 8.38
N GLN A 113 -12.10 17.80 8.23
CA GLN A 113 -12.52 18.89 7.33
C GLN A 113 -11.79 18.90 5.99
N ARG A 114 -10.83 17.99 5.79
CA ARG A 114 -10.03 17.89 4.57
C ARG A 114 -10.55 16.81 3.64
N ARG A 115 -10.04 16.78 2.42
CA ARG A 115 -10.35 15.72 1.46
C ARG A 115 -9.49 14.48 1.71
N PRO A 116 -10.03 13.25 1.69
CA PRO A 116 -9.21 12.04 1.79
C PRO A 116 -8.17 11.94 0.66
N LEU A 117 -7.07 11.23 0.90
CA LEU A 117 -6.08 10.89 -0.12
C LEU A 117 -6.14 9.40 -0.43
N ALA A 118 -6.19 9.04 -1.72
CA ALA A 118 -5.97 7.71 -2.24
C ALA A 118 -4.55 7.65 -2.82
N ILE A 119 -3.63 6.96 -2.14
CA ILE A 119 -2.20 7.00 -2.43
C ILE A 119 -1.74 5.62 -2.90
N LYS A 120 -1.19 5.57 -4.12
CA LYS A 120 -0.72 4.32 -4.70
C LYS A 120 0.64 3.92 -4.15
N ILE A 121 0.78 2.72 -3.61
CA ILE A 121 2.02 2.24 -2.99
C ILE A 121 2.50 0.94 -3.64
N SER A 122 3.81 0.83 -3.82
CA SER A 122 4.48 -0.38 -4.30
C SER A 122 4.40 -1.51 -3.28
N ASN A 123 4.20 -2.75 -3.74
CA ASN A 123 4.44 -3.94 -2.92
C ASN A 123 5.43 -4.95 -3.54
N SER A 124 5.92 -4.69 -4.75
CA SER A 124 6.90 -5.56 -5.41
C SER A 124 8.00 -4.76 -6.13
N PRO A 125 9.23 -5.32 -6.27
CA PRO A 125 9.69 -6.52 -5.57
C PRO A 125 10.00 -6.21 -4.10
N PRO A 126 9.83 -7.18 -3.18
CA PRO A 126 9.94 -6.96 -1.74
C PRO A 126 11.26 -6.29 -1.32
N SER A 127 12.37 -6.71 -1.93
CA SER A 127 13.73 -6.23 -1.62
C SER A 127 13.97 -4.74 -1.83
N TYR A 128 13.13 -4.05 -2.59
CA TYR A 128 13.27 -2.60 -2.83
C TYR A 128 12.23 -1.74 -2.12
N VAL A 129 11.12 -2.34 -1.69
CA VAL A 129 9.91 -1.59 -1.33
C VAL A 129 9.43 -1.85 0.08
N ARG A 130 9.88 -2.94 0.71
CA ARG A 130 9.55 -3.24 2.10
C ARG A 130 10.72 -2.87 3.02
N PRO A 131 10.44 -2.30 4.20
CA PRO A 131 9.13 -1.82 4.65
C PRO A 131 8.67 -0.55 3.89
N GLN A 132 7.38 -0.44 3.63
CA GLN A 132 6.73 0.78 3.12
C GLN A 132 6.53 1.79 4.25
N SER A 133 6.41 3.07 3.91
CA SER A 133 6.08 4.15 4.85
C SER A 133 4.59 4.46 4.84
N GLY A 134 3.98 4.56 6.03
CA GLY A 134 2.66 5.16 6.25
C GLY A 134 1.48 4.20 6.24
N LEU A 135 1.70 2.90 6.08
CA LEU A 135 0.66 1.86 6.16
C LEU A 135 -0.12 1.89 7.49
N MET A 136 0.54 2.20 8.61
CA MET A 136 -0.10 2.30 9.93
C MET A 136 -0.84 3.62 10.16
N ASP A 137 -0.64 4.59 9.30
CA ASP A 137 -1.42 5.83 9.30
C ASP A 137 -2.69 5.70 8.43
N ALA A 138 -2.77 4.71 7.55
CA ALA A 138 -3.92 4.53 6.66
C ALA A 138 -5.18 4.11 7.43
N ASP A 139 -6.30 4.76 7.12
CA ASP A 139 -7.61 4.32 7.59
C ASP A 139 -8.03 3.02 6.92
N MET A 140 -7.70 2.89 5.63
CA MET A 140 -7.85 1.65 4.88
C MET A 140 -6.67 1.43 3.93
N VAL A 141 -6.27 0.18 3.76
CA VAL A 141 -5.31 -0.23 2.71
C VAL A 141 -6.00 -1.22 1.78
N TRP A 142 -6.02 -0.92 0.48
CA TRP A 142 -6.57 -1.79 -0.55
C TRP A 142 -5.44 -2.49 -1.30
N GLU A 143 -5.32 -3.80 -1.12
CA GLU A 143 -4.39 -4.67 -1.83
C GLU A 143 -5.09 -5.36 -3.00
N HIS A 144 -4.51 -5.27 -4.19
CA HIS A 144 -5.06 -5.89 -5.39
C HIS A 144 -3.93 -6.33 -6.33
N ILE A 145 -4.21 -7.32 -7.18
CA ILE A 145 -3.27 -7.76 -8.22
C ILE A 145 -3.11 -6.71 -9.32
N THR A 146 -1.94 -6.70 -9.93
CA THR A 146 -1.65 -5.97 -11.16
C THR A 146 -1.19 -6.93 -12.25
N GLU A 147 -0.54 -6.42 -13.30
CA GLU A 147 0.16 -7.26 -14.28
C GLU A 147 1.14 -8.22 -13.60
N GLY A 148 1.23 -9.45 -14.10
CA GLY A 148 2.14 -10.47 -13.57
C GLY A 148 1.78 -11.01 -12.18
N LEU A 149 0.54 -10.78 -11.71
CA LEU A 149 0.01 -11.26 -10.42
C LEU A 149 0.71 -10.70 -9.17
N ILE A 150 1.64 -9.76 -9.33
CA ILE A 150 2.17 -8.99 -8.19
C ILE A 150 1.04 -8.12 -7.61
N THR A 151 1.09 -7.84 -6.31
CA THR A 151 0.14 -6.91 -5.70
C THR A 151 0.68 -5.48 -5.62
N ARG A 152 -0.24 -4.52 -5.53
CA ARG A 152 0.02 -3.14 -5.12
C ARG A 152 -1.03 -2.70 -4.12
N PHE A 153 -0.70 -1.65 -3.38
CA PHE A 153 -1.63 -1.07 -2.42
C PHE A 153 -2.17 0.27 -2.90
N THR A 154 -3.37 0.60 -2.48
CA THR A 154 -3.90 1.96 -2.43
C THR A 154 -4.27 2.27 -0.98
N MET A 155 -3.53 3.18 -0.35
CA MET A 155 -3.85 3.66 0.99
C MET A 155 -4.93 4.74 0.90
N ILE A 156 -5.96 4.65 1.72
CA ILE A 156 -6.92 5.71 1.98
C ILE A 156 -6.54 6.37 3.30
N VAL A 157 -6.19 7.65 3.24
CA VAL A 157 -5.76 8.44 4.39
C VAL A 157 -6.69 9.62 4.56
N TYR A 158 -7.31 9.74 5.73
CA TYR A 158 -8.26 10.80 6.05
C TYR A 158 -8.14 11.30 7.49
N GLY A 159 -8.13 10.42 8.50
CA GLY A 159 -8.14 10.82 9.92
C GLY A 159 -6.78 11.23 10.50
N SER A 160 -5.68 10.83 9.85
CA SER A 160 -4.30 10.98 10.34
C SER A 160 -3.41 11.71 9.33
N THR A 161 -2.30 12.30 9.78
CA THR A 161 -1.32 12.95 8.89
C THR A 161 -0.01 12.16 8.92
N PRO A 162 0.18 11.18 8.01
CA PRO A 162 1.43 10.44 7.93
C PRO A 162 2.60 11.40 7.65
N PRO A 163 3.76 11.24 8.31
CA PRO A 163 4.92 12.09 8.05
C PRO A 163 5.46 11.90 6.63
N ASN A 164 5.48 10.64 6.15
CA ASN A 164 5.86 10.28 4.79
C ASN A 164 5.06 9.05 4.33
N VAL A 165 4.89 8.91 3.01
CA VAL A 165 4.27 7.73 2.38
C VAL A 165 5.09 7.23 1.19
N GLY A 166 5.20 5.92 1.00
CA GLY A 166 5.84 5.36 -0.19
C GLY A 166 6.43 3.95 0.00
N PRO A 167 7.07 3.40 -1.04
CA PRO A 167 7.28 4.02 -2.35
C PRO A 167 5.98 4.20 -3.14
N ILE A 168 5.74 5.40 -3.67
CA ILE A 168 4.59 5.71 -4.50
C ILE A 168 4.75 5.06 -5.88
N ARG A 169 3.70 4.42 -6.38
CA ARG A 169 3.74 3.62 -7.62
C ARG A 169 2.67 3.94 -8.63
N SER A 170 2.73 3.23 -9.76
CA SER A 170 1.88 3.50 -10.90
C SER A 170 0.43 3.09 -10.65
N ALA A 171 -0.50 3.96 -11.04
CA ALA A 171 -1.92 3.72 -10.95
C ALA A 171 -2.37 2.62 -11.94
N ARG A 172 -3.48 1.96 -11.62
CA ARG A 172 -4.14 0.88 -12.36
C ARG A 172 -5.64 1.18 -12.47
N LEU A 173 -6.37 0.35 -13.18
CA LEU A 173 -7.81 0.57 -13.42
C LEU A 173 -8.66 0.58 -12.14
N ILE A 174 -8.23 -0.08 -11.06
CA ILE A 174 -8.91 0.04 -9.76
C ILE A 174 -8.86 1.48 -9.20
N ASP A 175 -7.85 2.27 -9.58
CA ASP A 175 -7.72 3.65 -9.14
C ASP A 175 -8.70 4.59 -9.88
N LEU A 176 -9.54 4.06 -10.78
CA LEU A 176 -10.76 4.74 -11.25
C LEU A 176 -11.92 4.60 -10.26
N GLU A 177 -11.85 3.64 -9.36
CA GLU A 177 -12.94 3.28 -8.45
C GLU A 177 -12.69 3.86 -7.06
N LEU A 178 -11.52 3.61 -6.47
CA LEU A 178 -11.24 4.00 -5.08
C LEU A 178 -11.37 5.52 -4.83
N PRO A 179 -10.83 6.42 -5.67
CA PRO A 179 -11.05 7.85 -5.49
C PRO A 179 -12.53 8.25 -5.54
N ALA A 180 -13.33 7.58 -6.39
CA ALA A 180 -14.76 7.86 -6.51
C ALA A 180 -15.54 7.36 -5.28
N MET A 181 -15.21 6.19 -4.76
CA MET A 181 -15.84 5.60 -3.55
C MET A 181 -15.58 6.44 -2.29
N PHE A 182 -14.36 6.95 -2.15
CA PHE A 182 -13.93 7.62 -0.92
C PHE A 182 -13.96 9.15 -1.02
N ASP A 183 -14.46 9.70 -2.14
CA ASP A 183 -14.31 11.10 -2.47
C ASP A 183 -12.87 11.62 -2.19
N ALA A 184 -11.87 10.78 -2.54
CA ALA A 184 -10.44 11.03 -2.31
C ALA A 184 -9.65 11.62 -3.50
N ALA A 185 -8.70 12.52 -3.26
CA ALA A 185 -7.71 12.91 -4.27
C ALA A 185 -6.74 11.75 -4.58
N LEU A 186 -6.34 11.58 -5.84
CA LEU A 186 -5.48 10.45 -6.26
C LEU A 186 -4.01 10.88 -6.37
N VAL A 187 -3.13 10.17 -5.66
CA VAL A 187 -1.68 10.37 -5.62
C VAL A 187 -0.98 9.12 -6.16
N TYR A 188 -0.16 9.26 -7.21
CA TYR A 188 0.50 8.13 -7.88
C TYR A 188 1.73 8.57 -8.69
N SER A 189 2.61 7.63 -9.03
CA SER A 189 3.88 7.96 -9.71
C SER A 189 3.71 8.21 -11.22
N GLY A 190 2.84 7.45 -11.87
CA GLY A 190 2.64 7.42 -13.32
C GLY A 190 1.65 6.31 -13.71
N ALA A 191 1.26 6.20 -14.98
CA ALA A 191 0.38 5.12 -15.43
C ALA A 191 0.62 4.84 -16.91
N SER A 192 0.15 3.69 -17.41
CA SER A 192 0.13 3.43 -18.85
C SER A 192 -0.67 4.52 -19.57
N VAL A 193 -0.44 4.69 -20.89
CA VAL A 193 -1.17 5.70 -21.68
C VAL A 193 -2.68 5.48 -21.61
N GLY A 194 -3.13 4.22 -21.67
CA GLY A 194 -4.54 3.86 -21.59
C GLY A 194 -5.16 4.18 -20.23
N VAL A 195 -4.48 3.82 -19.13
CA VAL A 195 -4.95 4.16 -17.77
C VAL A 195 -4.94 5.68 -17.57
N SER A 196 -3.89 6.38 -18.01
CA SER A 196 -3.78 7.84 -17.90
C SER A 196 -4.94 8.56 -18.61
N ARG A 197 -5.34 8.09 -19.79
CA ARG A 197 -6.50 8.66 -20.52
C ARG A 197 -7.82 8.47 -19.75
N LYS A 198 -8.04 7.29 -19.17
CA LYS A 198 -9.24 7.04 -18.36
C LYS A 198 -9.23 7.90 -17.09
N LEU A 199 -8.10 7.99 -16.38
CA LEU A 199 -7.96 8.79 -15.16
C LEU A 199 -8.19 10.29 -15.43
N THR A 200 -7.59 10.83 -16.49
CA THR A 200 -7.76 12.25 -16.89
C THR A 200 -9.16 12.59 -17.39
N SER A 201 -9.97 11.58 -17.71
CA SER A 201 -11.37 11.73 -18.11
C SER A 201 -12.36 11.38 -16.99
N SER A 202 -11.86 11.11 -15.78
CA SER A 202 -12.70 10.74 -14.64
C SER A 202 -13.44 11.95 -14.04
N ASP A 203 -14.49 11.65 -13.28
CA ASP A 203 -15.23 12.58 -12.41
C ASP A 203 -14.36 13.28 -11.36
N PHE A 204 -13.12 12.83 -11.19
CA PHE A 204 -12.16 13.37 -10.24
C PHE A 204 -10.86 13.88 -10.85
N ALA A 205 -10.82 14.10 -12.16
CA ALA A 205 -9.60 14.51 -12.85
C ALA A 205 -8.93 15.77 -12.24
N SER A 206 -9.72 16.72 -11.70
CA SER A 206 -9.23 17.96 -11.08
C SER A 206 -8.39 17.76 -9.82
N ARG A 207 -8.56 16.61 -9.13
CA ARG A 207 -7.92 16.27 -7.86
C ARG A 207 -6.88 15.15 -7.99
N ILE A 208 -6.33 14.99 -9.19
CA ILE A 208 -5.20 14.11 -9.44
C ILE A 208 -3.87 14.84 -9.15
N TYR A 209 -2.94 14.13 -8.49
CA TYR A 209 -1.57 14.55 -8.24
C TYR A 209 -0.59 13.75 -9.11
N TYR A 210 0.12 14.47 -9.98
CA TYR A 210 1.21 13.90 -10.78
C TYR A 210 2.55 14.03 -10.06
N SER A 211 3.49 13.14 -10.36
CA SER A 211 4.78 13.01 -9.65
C SER A 211 5.72 14.23 -9.71
N TRP A 212 5.36 15.29 -10.44
CA TRP A 212 6.07 16.58 -10.47
C TRP A 212 5.39 17.67 -9.62
N TYR A 213 4.26 17.38 -8.98
CA TYR A 213 3.59 18.32 -8.06
C TYR A 213 4.39 18.44 -6.75
N PRO A 214 4.19 19.53 -5.97
CA PRO A 214 4.66 19.61 -4.58
C PRO A 214 4.20 18.40 -3.75
N GLY A 215 4.95 18.08 -2.70
CA GLY A 215 4.76 16.91 -1.84
C GLY A 215 5.53 15.66 -2.27
N TYR A 216 5.86 15.52 -3.56
CA TYR A 216 6.68 14.40 -4.03
C TYR A 216 8.17 14.64 -3.79
N TYR A 217 8.90 13.60 -3.38
CA TYR A 217 10.36 13.62 -3.30
C TYR A 217 10.95 12.25 -3.63
N ARG A 218 12.26 12.22 -3.93
CA ARG A 218 13.02 10.99 -4.18
C ARG A 218 13.98 10.75 -3.02
N THR A 219 14.04 9.53 -2.50
CA THR A 219 14.86 9.19 -1.33
C THR A 219 16.37 9.19 -1.60
N GLY A 220 16.79 9.10 -2.86
CA GLY A 220 18.21 9.03 -3.23
C GLY A 220 18.88 7.68 -2.91
N GLU A 221 18.11 6.69 -2.45
CA GLU A 221 18.59 5.33 -2.19
C GLU A 221 19.11 4.66 -3.47
N ASN A 222 20.13 3.81 -3.34
CA ASN A 222 20.70 3.04 -4.44
C ASN A 222 19.83 1.81 -4.79
N LYS A 223 18.66 2.07 -5.37
CA LYS A 223 17.70 1.06 -5.88
C LYS A 223 17.06 1.56 -7.18
N PRO A 224 16.38 0.71 -7.97
CA PRO A 224 15.80 1.14 -9.23
C PRO A 224 14.89 2.36 -9.04
N TYR A 225 15.02 3.33 -9.95
CA TYR A 225 14.49 4.68 -9.80
C TYR A 225 13.00 4.67 -9.46
N GLU A 226 12.23 3.79 -10.07
CA GLU A 226 10.79 3.62 -9.89
C GLU A 226 10.35 3.20 -8.48
N HIS A 227 11.28 2.82 -7.59
CA HIS A 227 11.01 2.51 -6.17
C HIS A 227 11.46 3.60 -5.20
N THR A 228 11.95 4.75 -5.67
CA THR A 228 12.49 5.82 -4.81
C THR A 228 11.53 7.00 -4.63
N LEU A 229 10.34 7.01 -5.25
CA LEU A 229 9.36 8.10 -5.12
C LEU A 229 8.61 7.98 -3.80
N TYR A 230 8.60 9.02 -3.00
CA TYR A 230 7.85 9.13 -1.76
C TYR A 230 7.06 10.43 -1.76
N GLY A 231 6.10 10.55 -0.85
CA GLY A 231 5.23 11.71 -0.71
C GLY A 231 5.15 12.22 0.72
N ARG A 232 4.87 13.51 0.85
CA ARG A 232 4.50 14.19 2.10
C ARG A 232 3.00 14.53 2.04
N PRO A 233 2.14 13.75 2.71
CA PRO A 233 0.69 13.95 2.66
C PRO A 233 0.23 15.39 2.97
N GLU A 234 0.88 16.06 3.92
CA GLU A 234 0.58 17.45 4.28
C GLU A 234 0.70 18.42 3.10
N GLU A 235 1.70 18.25 2.24
CA GLU A 235 1.85 19.08 1.04
C GLU A 235 0.79 18.76 -0.03
N PHE A 236 0.28 17.52 -0.08
CA PHE A 236 -0.85 17.18 -0.96
C PHE A 236 -2.17 17.81 -0.47
N TRP A 237 -2.40 17.92 0.83
CA TRP A 237 -3.54 18.67 1.33
C TRP A 237 -3.39 20.17 1.10
N ALA A 238 -2.20 20.74 1.35
CA ALA A 238 -1.91 22.14 1.05
C ALA A 238 -2.16 22.47 -0.43
N GLY A 239 -1.71 21.63 -1.36
CA GLY A 239 -1.97 21.85 -2.78
C GLY A 239 -3.44 21.65 -3.19
N LEU A 240 -4.26 20.93 -2.41
CA LEU A 240 -5.71 20.87 -2.63
C LEU A 240 -6.37 22.15 -2.14
N GLU A 241 -5.90 22.70 -1.01
CA GLU A 241 -6.37 23.96 -0.43
C GLU A 241 -6.16 25.11 -1.40
N GLU A 242 -4.96 25.21 -1.99
CA GLU A 242 -4.63 26.23 -3.00
C GLU A 242 -5.52 26.20 -4.25
N ARG A 243 -6.19 25.07 -4.50
CA ARG A 243 -7.09 24.85 -5.64
C ARG A 243 -8.57 24.89 -5.26
N ASP A 244 -8.89 25.21 -4.00
CA ASP A 244 -10.25 25.13 -3.45
C ASP A 244 -10.88 23.72 -3.56
N LEU A 245 -10.05 22.68 -3.51
CA LEU A 245 -10.45 21.28 -3.63
C LEU A 245 -10.32 20.49 -2.31
N ASN A 246 -9.80 21.11 -1.25
CA ASN A 246 -9.63 20.46 0.04
C ASN A 246 -10.89 20.62 0.90
N THR A 247 -11.90 19.80 0.61
CA THR A 247 -13.19 19.84 1.31
C THR A 247 -13.45 18.50 2.01
N PRO A 248 -14.29 18.48 3.06
CA PRO A 248 -14.73 17.22 3.64
C PRO A 248 -15.34 16.31 2.55
N PRO A 249 -15.17 14.98 2.65
CA PRO A 249 -15.71 14.03 1.69
C PRO A 249 -17.24 13.99 1.75
N ASN A 250 -17.88 13.85 0.59
CA ASN A 250 -19.30 13.55 0.50
C ASN A 250 -19.53 12.04 0.28
N PHE A 251 -19.60 11.27 1.37
CA PHE A 251 -19.85 9.83 1.28
C PHE A 251 -21.30 9.54 0.91
N ALA A 252 -21.52 8.88 -0.24
CA ALA A 252 -22.86 8.49 -0.69
C ALA A 252 -23.47 7.37 0.17
N THR A 253 -22.62 6.49 0.68
CA THR A 253 -22.95 5.43 1.64
C THR A 253 -21.89 5.39 2.73
N ASN A 254 -22.22 4.83 3.89
CA ASN A 254 -21.27 4.64 4.98
C ASN A 254 -21.07 3.15 5.29
N MET A 255 -19.86 2.77 5.69
CA MET A 255 -19.62 1.48 6.34
C MET A 255 -20.20 1.52 7.75
N GLN A 256 -20.50 0.35 8.30
CA GLN A 256 -21.02 0.21 9.67
C GLN A 256 -19.92 -0.31 10.58
N PHE A 257 -19.91 0.16 11.83
CA PHE A 257 -18.96 -0.27 12.84
C PHE A 257 -19.65 -0.66 14.13
N SER A 258 -19.08 -1.63 14.85
CA SER A 258 -19.52 -2.00 16.19
C SER A 258 -18.31 -2.34 17.05
N SER A 259 -18.30 -1.87 18.30
CA SER A 259 -17.29 -2.27 19.29
C SER A 259 -17.49 -3.69 19.82
N LEU A 260 -18.65 -4.30 19.54
CA LEU A 260 -18.91 -5.70 19.85
C LEU A 260 -18.88 -6.54 18.56
N PRO A 261 -18.40 -7.79 18.63
CA PRO A 261 -18.51 -8.71 17.50
C PRO A 261 -19.99 -9.00 17.20
N PRO A 262 -20.43 -8.96 15.93
CA PRO A 262 -21.78 -9.36 15.56
C PRO A 262 -21.98 -10.88 15.77
N GLU A 263 -23.24 -11.32 15.83
CA GLU A 263 -23.57 -12.74 15.89
C GLU A 263 -23.19 -13.48 14.59
N GLY A 264 -23.02 -14.80 14.67
CA GLY A 264 -22.78 -15.65 13.50
C GLY A 264 -21.33 -15.72 13.01
N GLY A 265 -20.38 -15.24 13.82
CA GLY A 265 -18.96 -15.39 13.55
C GLY A 265 -18.45 -16.78 13.93
N GLU A 266 -17.57 -17.33 13.12
CA GLU A 266 -16.84 -18.57 13.45
C GLU A 266 -15.42 -18.22 13.93
N PRO A 267 -14.81 -18.96 14.85
CA PRO A 267 -13.43 -18.71 15.28
C PRO A 267 -12.49 -18.67 14.07
N ALA A 268 -11.60 -17.67 14.03
CA ALA A 268 -10.58 -17.51 13.01
C ALA A 268 -9.41 -16.66 13.54
N THR A 269 -8.37 -17.36 14.00
CA THR A 269 -7.14 -16.75 14.53
C THR A 269 -6.13 -16.40 13.44
N GLY A 270 -6.39 -16.77 12.19
CA GLY A 270 -5.59 -16.30 11.06
C GLY A 270 -6.20 -16.59 9.69
N VAL A 271 -5.58 -16.02 8.67
CA VAL A 271 -5.90 -16.30 7.27
C VAL A 271 -4.66 -16.19 6.41
N THR A 272 -4.51 -17.12 5.47
CA THR A 272 -3.52 -17.03 4.40
C THR A 272 -4.20 -16.81 3.05
N ILE A 273 -3.56 -16.02 2.19
CA ILE A 273 -4.04 -15.66 0.86
C ILE A 273 -2.91 -15.88 -0.13
N ASP A 274 -3.09 -16.82 -1.05
CA ASP A 274 -2.14 -17.11 -2.12
C ASP A 274 -2.46 -16.25 -3.36
N TYR A 275 -1.66 -15.20 -3.56
CA TYR A 275 -1.73 -14.39 -4.79
C TYR A 275 -0.99 -15.00 -5.98
N GLN A 276 -0.53 -16.25 -5.86
CA GLN A 276 0.32 -17.00 -6.80
C GLN A 276 1.74 -16.43 -6.99
N TRP A 277 1.89 -15.13 -6.80
CA TRP A 277 3.19 -14.45 -6.75
C TRP A 277 3.84 -14.58 -5.36
N GLU A 278 3.06 -14.32 -4.32
CA GLU A 278 3.52 -14.36 -2.93
C GLU A 278 2.34 -14.67 -2.00
N MET A 279 2.61 -15.37 -0.91
CA MET A 279 1.64 -15.67 0.14
C MET A 279 1.54 -14.50 1.12
N MET A 280 0.31 -14.05 1.39
CA MET A 280 0.02 -13.08 2.46
C MET A 280 -0.59 -13.82 3.63
N GLU A 281 -0.24 -13.41 4.85
CA GLU A 281 -0.79 -14.02 6.05
C GLU A 281 -1.20 -12.94 7.05
N TRP A 282 -2.28 -13.21 7.76
CA TRP A 282 -2.76 -12.41 8.87
C TRP A 282 -2.95 -13.31 10.09
N GLN A 283 -2.44 -12.90 11.24
CA GLN A 283 -2.57 -13.64 12.50
C GLN A 283 -3.15 -12.73 13.57
N TYR A 284 -4.19 -13.21 14.23
CA TYR A 284 -4.89 -12.51 15.30
C TYR A 284 -4.11 -12.60 16.61
N ASP A 285 -3.98 -11.46 17.27
CA ASP A 285 -3.47 -11.35 18.62
C ASP A 285 -4.61 -10.92 19.57
N PRO A 286 -5.05 -11.80 20.50
CA PRO A 286 -6.10 -11.47 21.45
C PRO A 286 -5.68 -10.45 22.51
N GLU A 287 -4.38 -10.21 22.75
CA GLU A 287 -3.92 -9.21 23.72
C GLU A 287 -4.16 -7.79 23.21
N THR A 288 -3.96 -7.58 21.91
CA THR A 288 -4.15 -6.28 21.26
C THR A 288 -5.50 -6.16 20.55
N ASN A 289 -6.20 -7.28 20.31
CA ASN A 289 -7.40 -7.38 19.47
C ASN A 289 -7.14 -6.90 18.03
N ARG A 290 -6.05 -7.40 17.42
CA ARG A 290 -5.55 -6.98 16.09
C ARG A 290 -5.07 -8.16 15.26
N TYR A 291 -5.17 -8.04 13.95
CA TYR A 291 -4.53 -8.95 13.00
C TYR A 291 -3.20 -8.37 12.52
N PHE A 292 -2.10 -9.09 12.74
CA PHE A 292 -0.75 -8.75 12.30
C PHE A 292 -0.46 -9.36 10.93
N ARG A 293 0.31 -8.66 10.10
CA ARG A 293 0.58 -9.05 8.71
C ARG A 293 1.96 -9.69 8.52
N TRP A 294 2.01 -10.76 7.74
CA TRP A 294 3.21 -11.31 7.12
C TRP A 294 3.08 -11.28 5.59
N SER A 295 4.22 -11.26 4.90
CA SER A 295 4.31 -11.25 3.43
C SER A 295 5.47 -12.13 3.01
N GLY A 296 5.20 -13.19 2.24
CA GLY A 296 6.25 -14.11 1.80
C GLY A 296 6.97 -14.81 2.96
N GLY A 297 6.28 -15.05 4.08
CA GLY A 297 6.82 -15.66 5.30
C GLY A 297 7.52 -14.69 6.26
N GLU A 298 7.71 -13.41 5.89
CA GLU A 298 8.39 -12.43 6.74
C GLU A 298 7.38 -11.46 7.39
N PRO A 299 7.59 -11.06 8.67
CA PRO A 299 6.75 -10.04 9.30
C PRO A 299 6.85 -8.72 8.51
N HIS A 300 5.71 -8.13 8.20
CA HIS A 300 5.64 -6.93 7.38
C HIS A 300 5.62 -5.68 8.27
N PHE A 301 6.64 -4.83 8.18
CA PHE A 301 6.76 -3.61 8.97
C PHE A 301 6.37 -2.34 8.21
N ASP A 302 5.93 -1.32 8.95
CA ASP A 302 5.86 0.07 8.51
C ASP A 302 7.16 0.79 8.85
N ALA A 303 7.78 1.45 7.87
CA ALA A 303 9.06 2.13 8.00
C ALA A 303 9.03 3.42 8.84
N ASN A 304 7.89 4.11 8.96
CA ASN A 304 7.79 5.35 9.74
C ASN A 304 7.95 5.08 11.23
N TYR A 305 7.45 3.94 11.70
CA TYR A 305 7.38 3.62 13.13
C TYR A 305 8.15 2.36 13.52
N ASN A 306 8.61 1.59 12.54
CA ASN A 306 9.21 0.27 12.74
C ASN A 306 8.33 -0.66 13.58
N VAL A 307 7.02 -0.63 13.32
CA VAL A 307 6.02 -1.51 13.93
C VAL A 307 5.49 -2.46 12.88
N GLN A 308 5.15 -3.68 13.29
CA GLN A 308 4.54 -4.64 12.37
C GLN A 308 3.15 -4.14 11.98
N VAL A 309 2.88 -4.18 10.67
CA VAL A 309 1.59 -3.82 10.09
C VAL A 309 0.50 -4.66 10.76
N ASN A 310 -0.51 -3.97 11.29
CA ASN A 310 -1.64 -4.61 11.93
C ASN A 310 -2.94 -3.81 11.73
N VAL A 311 -4.07 -4.51 11.72
CA VAL A 311 -5.40 -3.94 11.47
C VAL A 311 -6.45 -4.51 12.42
N ALA A 312 -7.54 -3.78 12.64
CA ALA A 312 -8.71 -4.31 13.33
C ALA A 312 -9.50 -5.27 12.43
N ASN A 313 -9.55 -4.97 11.12
CA ASN A 313 -10.34 -5.73 10.16
C ASN A 313 -9.51 -6.19 8.97
N VAL A 314 -9.58 -7.47 8.63
CA VAL A 314 -9.13 -7.99 7.33
C VAL A 314 -10.37 -8.30 6.49
N ILE A 315 -10.54 -7.60 5.38
CA ILE A 315 -11.73 -7.67 4.52
C ILE A 315 -11.32 -8.30 3.20
N ILE A 316 -11.82 -9.49 2.90
CA ILE A 316 -11.52 -10.21 1.66
C ILE A 316 -12.69 -10.05 0.70
N VAL A 317 -12.47 -9.26 -0.34
CA VAL A 317 -13.44 -8.96 -1.38
C VAL A 317 -13.14 -9.83 -2.59
N PHE A 318 -14.01 -10.79 -2.88
CA PHE A 318 -13.89 -11.57 -4.11
C PHE A 318 -14.57 -10.81 -5.24
N ALA A 319 -13.81 -10.47 -6.27
CA ALA A 319 -14.28 -9.68 -7.41
C ALA A 319 -13.80 -10.23 -8.75
N ASN A 320 -14.62 -10.06 -9.78
CA ASN A 320 -14.20 -10.35 -11.14
C ASN A 320 -13.02 -9.44 -11.52
N HIS A 321 -12.05 -9.98 -12.23
CA HIS A 321 -10.90 -9.24 -12.74
C HIS A 321 -10.88 -9.38 -14.25
N ALA A 322 -11.14 -8.28 -14.95
CA ALA A 322 -11.22 -8.27 -16.41
C ALA A 322 -9.98 -7.61 -17.01
N GLU A 323 -9.36 -8.24 -18.00
CA GLU A 323 -8.31 -7.60 -18.79
C GLU A 323 -8.92 -6.60 -19.79
N ASP A 324 -8.34 -5.40 -19.88
CA ASP A 324 -8.66 -4.44 -20.94
C ASP A 324 -7.66 -4.64 -22.09
N ALA A 325 -8.11 -5.33 -23.14
CA ALA A 325 -7.30 -5.64 -24.33
C ALA A 325 -6.77 -4.41 -25.09
N ASN A 326 -7.29 -3.21 -24.80
CA ASN A 326 -6.84 -1.97 -25.42
C ASN A 326 -5.76 -1.23 -24.61
N ILE A 327 -5.42 -1.74 -23.44
CA ILE A 327 -4.46 -1.10 -22.54
C ILE A 327 -3.32 -2.07 -22.25
N CYS A 328 -2.16 -1.75 -22.82
CA CYS A 328 -0.93 -2.43 -22.52
C CYS A 328 -0.21 -1.78 -21.32
N GLU A 329 0.06 -2.56 -20.28
CA GLU A 329 0.86 -2.14 -19.12
C GLU A 329 2.35 -2.39 -19.33
N GLU A 330 2.69 -3.45 -20.06
CA GLU A 330 4.07 -3.79 -20.39
C GLU A 330 4.20 -4.10 -21.89
N ALA A 331 4.96 -3.29 -22.61
CA ALA A 331 5.28 -3.51 -24.01
C ALA A 331 6.78 -3.76 -24.18
N ARG A 332 7.11 -4.79 -24.97
CA ARG A 332 8.50 -5.12 -25.33
C ARG A 332 8.58 -5.41 -26.82
N ASP A 333 9.52 -4.76 -27.51
CA ASP A 333 9.74 -4.91 -28.96
C ASP A 333 8.47 -4.64 -29.80
N GLY A 334 7.64 -3.69 -29.36
CA GLY A 334 6.37 -3.35 -30.01
C GLY A 334 5.23 -4.35 -29.76
N VAL A 335 5.44 -5.40 -28.96
CA VAL A 335 4.44 -6.40 -28.60
C VAL A 335 3.98 -6.19 -27.17
N CYS A 336 2.67 -6.24 -26.95
CA CYS A 336 2.12 -6.19 -25.61
C CYS A 336 2.36 -7.52 -24.87
N ARG A 337 2.95 -7.43 -23.67
CA ARG A 337 3.27 -8.57 -22.80
C ARG A 337 2.32 -8.71 -21.63
N ALA A 338 1.75 -7.61 -21.17
CA ALA A 338 0.74 -7.63 -20.12
C ALA A 338 -0.34 -6.58 -20.38
N LEU A 339 -1.59 -7.03 -20.31
CA LEU A 339 -2.77 -6.17 -20.38
C LEU A 339 -3.08 -5.59 -19.00
N SER A 340 -3.73 -4.43 -18.99
CA SER A 340 -4.23 -3.87 -17.74
C SER A 340 -5.37 -4.71 -17.20
N VAL A 341 -5.35 -5.01 -15.92
CA VAL A 341 -6.41 -5.73 -15.21
C VAL A 341 -7.29 -4.73 -14.47
N GLN A 342 -8.61 -4.88 -14.59
CA GLN A 342 -9.62 -4.13 -13.86
C GLN A 342 -10.31 -5.03 -12.83
N PRO A 343 -10.02 -4.86 -11.53
CA PRO A 343 -10.86 -5.37 -10.46
C PRO A 343 -12.24 -4.71 -10.53
N GLN A 344 -13.28 -5.50 -10.73
CA GLN A 344 -14.66 -5.05 -10.90
C GLN A 344 -15.37 -5.02 -9.54
N ILE A 345 -15.09 -3.97 -8.78
CA ILE A 345 -15.64 -3.76 -7.43
C ILE A 345 -16.94 -2.93 -7.48
N TRP A 346 -17.89 -3.33 -8.32
CA TRP A 346 -19.24 -2.76 -8.44
C TRP A 346 -20.28 -3.88 -8.44
N ASP A 347 -21.56 -3.53 -8.29
CA ASP A 347 -22.67 -4.46 -8.07
C ASP A 347 -22.54 -5.20 -6.73
N GLN A 348 -22.05 -6.44 -6.76
CA GLN A 348 -21.93 -7.30 -5.59
C GLN A 348 -20.98 -8.48 -5.83
N GLY A 349 -20.50 -9.09 -4.75
CA GLY A 349 -19.71 -10.32 -4.82
C GLY A 349 -19.52 -10.98 -3.45
N PRO A 350 -18.88 -12.16 -3.41
CA PRO A 350 -18.60 -12.87 -2.16
C PRO A 350 -17.62 -12.11 -1.27
N LEU A 351 -17.73 -12.33 0.03
CA LEU A 351 -17.00 -11.61 1.06
C LEU A 351 -16.59 -12.54 2.20
N MET A 352 -15.41 -12.29 2.77
CA MET A 352 -15.06 -12.74 4.12
C MET A 352 -14.54 -11.54 4.91
N ILE A 353 -14.93 -11.40 6.17
CA ILE A 353 -14.40 -10.37 7.09
C ILE A 353 -13.83 -11.09 8.31
N LEU A 354 -12.58 -10.80 8.64
CA LEU A 354 -11.97 -11.19 9.90
C LEU A 354 -11.89 -9.99 10.84
N ARG A 355 -12.44 -10.14 12.04
CA ARG A 355 -12.44 -9.18 13.15
C ARG A 355 -12.62 -9.90 14.48
N ASP A 356 -12.07 -9.37 15.57
CA ASP A 356 -12.23 -9.93 16.92
C ASP A 356 -11.95 -11.46 17.03
N GLY A 357 -10.96 -11.96 16.29
CA GLY A 357 -10.60 -13.39 16.28
C GLY A 357 -11.65 -14.31 15.63
N GLN A 358 -12.55 -13.75 14.82
CA GLN A 358 -13.63 -14.46 14.13
C GLN A 358 -13.65 -14.14 12.63
N VAL A 359 -14.24 -15.04 11.84
CA VAL A 359 -14.54 -14.85 10.42
C VAL A 359 -16.05 -14.80 10.20
N TYR A 360 -16.47 -13.89 9.34
CA TYR A 360 -17.84 -13.70 8.89
C TYR A 360 -17.89 -13.82 7.37
N GLU A 361 -18.69 -14.75 6.87
CA GLU A 361 -18.89 -14.96 5.43
C GLU A 361 -20.19 -14.32 4.94
N GLY A 362 -20.18 -13.86 3.70
CA GLY A 362 -21.37 -13.25 3.10
C GLY A 362 -21.08 -12.59 1.76
N GLY A 363 -21.60 -11.38 1.59
CA GLY A 363 -21.42 -10.62 0.36
C GLY A 363 -21.16 -9.12 0.58
N TRP A 364 -20.41 -8.53 -0.34
CA TRP A 364 -20.28 -7.08 -0.46
C TRP A 364 -21.24 -6.56 -1.53
N ARG A 365 -21.68 -5.31 -1.39
CA ARG A 365 -22.49 -4.61 -2.39
C ARG A 365 -22.02 -3.17 -2.59
N ARG A 366 -22.09 -2.70 -3.83
CA ARG A 366 -21.87 -1.30 -4.24
C ARG A 366 -22.78 -0.99 -5.42
N ALA A 367 -23.88 -0.28 -5.14
CA ALA A 367 -24.91 -0.02 -6.13
C ALA A 367 -24.52 1.09 -7.12
N ASN A 368 -23.91 2.16 -6.61
CA ASN A 368 -23.51 3.30 -7.42
C ASN A 368 -22.00 3.54 -7.37
N ARG A 369 -21.49 4.26 -8.35
CA ARG A 369 -20.06 4.61 -8.47
C ARG A 369 -19.51 5.35 -7.25
N GLY A 370 -20.28 6.23 -6.63
CA GLY A 370 -19.85 6.97 -5.44
C GLY A 370 -20.00 6.19 -4.13
N ASP A 371 -20.64 5.03 -4.15
CA ASP A 371 -20.92 4.27 -2.93
C ASP A 371 -19.63 3.56 -2.46
N MET A 372 -19.41 3.55 -1.15
CA MET A 372 -18.51 2.61 -0.51
C MET A 372 -19.12 1.20 -0.52
N LEU A 373 -18.29 0.18 -0.30
CA LEU A 373 -18.78 -1.17 -0.11
C LEU A 373 -19.61 -1.26 1.19
N THR A 374 -20.71 -2.01 1.12
CA THR A 374 -21.49 -2.43 2.29
C THR A 374 -21.46 -3.96 2.38
N PHE A 375 -21.50 -4.49 3.60
CA PHE A 375 -21.23 -5.90 3.90
C PHE A 375 -22.44 -6.55 4.57
N TYR A 376 -22.79 -7.75 4.12
CA TYR A 376 -23.95 -8.48 4.63
C TYR A 376 -23.68 -9.97 4.74
N ASP A 377 -24.30 -10.63 5.71
CA ASP A 377 -24.30 -12.08 5.84
C ASP A 377 -25.18 -12.75 4.76
N HIS A 378 -25.25 -14.08 4.76
CA HIS A 378 -26.09 -14.84 3.84
C HIS A 378 -27.60 -14.65 4.06
N ALA A 379 -28.02 -14.17 5.23
CA ALA A 379 -29.41 -13.81 5.55
C ALA A 379 -29.76 -12.37 5.13
N GLY A 380 -28.77 -11.57 4.73
CA GLY A 380 -28.91 -10.17 4.35
C GLY A 380 -28.80 -9.18 5.51
N HIS A 381 -28.39 -9.61 6.71
CA HIS A 381 -28.10 -8.68 7.82
C HIS A 381 -26.74 -8.01 7.62
N PRO A 382 -26.58 -6.73 7.99
CA PRO A 382 -25.29 -6.05 7.90
C PRO A 382 -24.22 -6.73 8.77
N ILE A 383 -23.00 -6.80 8.25
CA ILE A 383 -21.80 -7.19 9.01
C ILE A 383 -21.03 -5.90 9.35
N PRO A 384 -21.16 -5.34 10.57
CA PRO A 384 -20.36 -4.19 10.98
C PRO A 384 -18.89 -4.57 11.13
N LEU A 385 -18.00 -3.64 10.83
CA LEU A 385 -16.57 -3.73 11.10
C LEU A 385 -16.27 -3.45 12.58
N GLN A 386 -15.15 -3.94 13.08
CA GLN A 386 -14.59 -3.52 14.35
C GLN A 386 -14.09 -2.08 14.23
N LEU A 387 -14.16 -1.30 15.33
CA LEU A 387 -13.55 0.03 15.38
C LEU A 387 -12.03 -0.08 15.11
N GLY A 388 -11.56 0.63 14.09
CA GLY A 388 -10.16 0.65 13.69
C GLY A 388 -9.93 0.66 12.18
N ASN A 389 -8.66 0.73 11.80
CA ASN A 389 -8.22 0.61 10.42
C ASN A 389 -8.49 -0.78 9.84
N SER A 390 -8.61 -0.83 8.51
CA SER A 390 -8.97 -2.04 7.77
C SER A 390 -8.01 -2.33 6.62
N TRP A 391 -7.72 -3.60 6.36
CA TRP A 391 -7.02 -4.03 5.16
C TRP A 391 -7.97 -4.77 4.23
N VAL A 392 -8.16 -4.27 3.01
CA VAL A 392 -9.01 -4.88 1.99
C VAL A 392 -8.16 -5.67 1.01
N GLN A 393 -8.36 -6.97 0.97
CA GLN A 393 -7.75 -7.91 0.03
C GLN A 393 -8.71 -8.13 -1.14
N VAL A 394 -8.41 -7.55 -2.31
CA VAL A 394 -9.22 -7.73 -3.52
C VAL A 394 -8.72 -8.97 -4.25
N VAL A 395 -9.45 -10.07 -4.10
CA VAL A 395 -9.05 -11.40 -4.58
C VAL A 395 -9.80 -11.74 -5.88
N PRO A 396 -9.09 -12.15 -6.94
CA PRO A 396 -9.74 -12.58 -8.17
C PRO A 396 -10.59 -13.84 -7.99
N THR A 397 -11.80 -13.83 -8.55
CA THR A 397 -12.69 -14.99 -8.55
C THR A 397 -12.20 -16.16 -9.42
N PHE A 398 -11.20 -15.94 -10.27
CA PHE A 398 -10.61 -16.99 -11.09
C PHE A 398 -9.49 -17.77 -10.39
N PHE A 399 -9.03 -17.30 -9.22
CA PHE A 399 -8.11 -18.07 -8.40
C PHE A 399 -8.84 -19.26 -7.78
N ASN A 400 -8.19 -20.43 -7.79
CA ASN A 400 -8.78 -21.66 -7.25
C ASN A 400 -8.46 -21.78 -5.76
N ASN A 401 -9.45 -21.53 -4.89
CA ASN A 401 -9.34 -21.59 -3.43
C ASN A 401 -8.10 -20.85 -2.86
N PRO A 402 -7.90 -19.56 -3.17
CA PRO A 402 -6.70 -18.82 -2.76
C PRO A 402 -6.68 -18.48 -1.27
N VAL A 403 -7.78 -18.64 -0.54
CA VAL A 403 -7.92 -18.23 0.86
C VAL A 403 -8.04 -19.45 1.76
N ASN A 404 -7.25 -19.48 2.82
CA ASN A 404 -7.30 -20.51 3.86
C ASN A 404 -7.37 -19.87 5.25
N VAL A 405 -8.46 -20.10 5.97
CA VAL A 405 -8.68 -19.59 7.33
C VAL A 405 -8.17 -20.61 8.36
N THR A 406 -7.52 -20.13 9.41
CA THR A 406 -6.94 -20.94 10.49
C THR A 406 -7.52 -20.56 11.85
N ASN A 407 -7.66 -21.54 12.74
CA ASN A 407 -8.29 -21.41 14.06
C ASN A 407 -7.33 -21.75 15.19
#